data_AF-A0A2J5P1D7-F1
#
_entry.id   AF-A0A2J5P1D7-F1
#
_cell.length_a   1.000
_cell.length_b   1.000
_cell.length_c   1.000
_cell.angle_alpha   90.00
_cell.angle_beta   90.00
_cell.angle_gamma   90.00
#
_symmetry.space_group_name_H-M   'P 1'
#
loop_
_entity.id
_entity.type
_entity.pdbx_description
1 polymer ?
#
loop_
_entity_poly.entity_id
_entity_poly.type
_entity_poly.pdbx_seq_one_letter_code
_entity_poly.pdbx_strand_id
1 'polypeptide(L)'
;MNTEKPGGPFYQLSVEETLTSTNSTPEGISGAEAATRLQQYGENALPQKAGKPAWLRFLAHFNDVLIYVLLAAALLTAVMGHWVDTLVILGVAVINALIGHIQESNAEKSLQSIRNMLSSEAVVIRQGNHETIPTTALVPGDIVVIRAGDRIPADLRVIEAHNLRVEEAILTGESTVVEKSTEALSGELPLGDRTNLLFSGTTVSSGGGKGLVVATGGDTELGHINQMMSDIEKHRTPLLVQMDKLGKAIFIII
;
A
#
# COMPACT_ATOMS: atom_id res chain seq x y z
N MET A 1 16.80 -5.92 6.66
CA MET A 1 17.21 -6.52 7.94
C MET A 1 16.55 -7.88 8.00
N ASN A 2 17.35 -8.94 8.05
CA ASN A 2 16.98 -10.33 7.82
C ASN A 2 15.77 -10.77 8.65
N THR A 3 14.65 -11.03 7.99
CA THR A 3 13.65 -11.96 8.51
C THR A 3 14.14 -13.36 8.16
N GLU A 4 14.95 -13.93 9.06
CA GLU A 4 15.28 -15.36 9.04
C GLU A 4 13.98 -16.15 9.24
N LYS A 5 13.25 -16.34 8.13
CA LYS A 5 12.25 -17.40 8.01
C LYS A 5 13.01 -18.73 8.13
N PRO A 6 12.51 -19.70 8.91
CA PRO A 6 13.20 -20.97 9.11
C PRO A 6 13.34 -21.66 7.74
N GLY A 7 14.57 -21.77 7.22
CA GLY A 7 14.86 -22.42 5.94
C GLY A 7 15.60 -21.58 4.88
N GLY A 8 15.83 -20.28 5.09
CA GLY A 8 16.47 -19.43 4.08
C GLY A 8 15.48 -18.84 3.07
N PRO A 9 15.95 -18.15 2.01
CA PRO A 9 15.08 -17.51 1.04
C PRO A 9 14.23 -18.52 0.25
N PHE A 10 12.95 -18.23 0.01
CA PHE A 10 12.04 -19.16 -0.69
C PHE A 10 12.49 -19.55 -2.11
N TYR A 11 13.29 -18.72 -2.78
CA TYR A 11 13.84 -19.06 -4.09
C TYR A 11 14.92 -20.16 -4.02
N GLN A 12 15.52 -20.38 -2.85
CA GLN A 12 16.50 -21.44 -2.62
C GLN A 12 15.89 -22.74 -2.13
N LEU A 13 14.62 -22.71 -1.71
CA LEU A 13 13.89 -23.88 -1.25
C LEU A 13 13.25 -24.62 -2.42
N SER A 14 13.21 -25.94 -2.32
CA SER A 14 12.37 -26.79 -3.17
C SER A 14 10.88 -26.51 -2.91
N VAL A 15 10.02 -27.00 -3.81
CA VAL A 15 8.56 -26.87 -3.64
C VAL A 15 8.09 -27.53 -2.35
N GLU A 16 8.62 -28.72 -2.03
CA GLU A 16 8.26 -29.49 -0.84
C GLU A 16 8.69 -28.79 0.47
N GLU A 17 9.90 -28.22 0.49
CA GLU A 17 10.40 -27.44 1.63
C GLU A 17 9.61 -26.13 1.81
N THR A 18 9.21 -25.49 0.71
CA THR A 18 8.41 -24.26 0.74
C THR A 18 7.01 -24.55 1.29
N LEU A 19 6.37 -25.64 0.87
CA LEU A 19 5.09 -26.09 1.41
C LEU A 19 5.19 -26.42 2.91
N THR A 20 6.26 -27.12 3.30
CA THR A 20 6.51 -27.48 4.70
C THR A 20 6.75 -26.24 5.58
N SER A 21 7.59 -25.31 5.14
CA SER A 21 7.92 -24.09 5.90
C SER A 21 6.72 -23.14 6.05
N THR A 22 5.78 -23.16 5.12
CA THR A 22 4.54 -22.36 5.16
C THR A 22 3.35 -23.11 5.77
N ASN A 23 3.57 -24.34 6.27
CA ASN A 23 2.53 -25.25 6.75
C ASN A 23 1.36 -25.34 5.76
N SER A 24 1.64 -25.53 4.47
CA SER A 24 0.65 -25.69 3.42
C SER A 24 0.79 -27.06 2.75
N THR A 25 -0.24 -27.49 2.03
CA THR A 25 -0.25 -28.75 1.27
C THR A 25 -0.48 -28.48 -0.22
N PRO A 26 -0.19 -29.42 -1.13
CA PRO A 26 -0.48 -29.27 -2.56
C PRO A 26 -1.97 -29.01 -2.88
N GLU A 27 -2.87 -29.42 -2.00
CA GLU A 27 -4.32 -29.17 -2.07
C GLU A 27 -4.73 -27.83 -1.45
N GLY A 28 -3.78 -27.09 -0.87
CA GLY A 28 -3.99 -25.80 -0.23
C GLY A 28 -4.57 -25.89 1.18
N ILE A 29 -4.57 -24.75 1.87
CA ILE A 29 -4.99 -24.64 3.27
C ILE A 29 -6.51 -24.73 3.44
N SER A 30 -6.96 -24.95 4.67
CA SER A 30 -8.39 -24.88 5.01
C SER A 30 -8.90 -23.44 5.10
N GLY A 31 -10.20 -23.22 4.85
CA GLY A 31 -10.81 -21.91 5.02
C GLY A 31 -10.71 -21.37 6.47
N ALA A 32 -10.76 -22.24 7.47
CA ALA A 32 -10.59 -21.86 8.88
C ALA A 32 -9.15 -21.40 9.18
N GLU A 33 -8.17 -22.08 8.60
CA GLU A 33 -6.76 -21.69 8.71
C GLU A 33 -6.48 -20.40 7.95
N ALA A 34 -7.06 -20.22 6.76
CA ALA A 34 -6.98 -18.97 6.02
C ALA A 34 -7.53 -17.79 6.83
N ALA A 35 -8.68 -17.95 7.49
CA ALA A 35 -9.25 -16.91 8.35
C ALA A 35 -8.36 -16.60 9.56
N THR A 36 -7.72 -17.63 10.15
CA THR A 36 -6.78 -17.46 11.27
C THR A 36 -5.53 -16.70 10.82
N ARG A 37 -4.96 -17.08 9.67
CA ARG A 37 -3.80 -16.40 9.07
C ARG A 37 -4.15 -14.97 8.67
N LEU A 38 -5.37 -14.70 8.20
CA LEU A 38 -5.79 -13.34 7.85
C LEU A 38 -5.81 -12.41 9.07
N GLN A 39 -6.18 -12.93 10.24
CA GLN A 39 -6.09 -12.17 11.50
C GLN A 39 -4.64 -11.94 11.95
N GLN A 40 -3.74 -12.89 11.66
CA GLN A 40 -2.33 -12.82 12.06
C GLN A 40 -1.49 -11.92 11.14
N TYR A 41 -1.62 -12.08 9.81
CA TYR A 41 -0.83 -11.37 8.81
C TYR A 41 -1.50 -10.09 8.31
N GLY A 42 -2.81 -9.94 8.53
CA GLY A 42 -3.60 -8.84 8.00
C GLY A 42 -3.99 -9.06 6.54
N GLU A 43 -4.74 -8.11 5.99
CA GLU A 43 -5.18 -8.14 4.59
C GLU A 43 -3.99 -8.00 3.63
N ASN A 44 -4.08 -8.65 2.47
CA ASN A 44 -3.17 -8.43 1.35
C ASN A 44 -3.44 -7.07 0.69
N ALA A 45 -3.05 -6.01 1.39
CA ALA A 45 -3.13 -4.64 0.95
C ALA A 45 -1.85 -3.91 1.35
N LEU A 46 -1.45 -2.93 0.54
CA LEU A 46 -0.32 -2.08 0.87
C LEU A 46 -0.63 -1.28 2.14
N PRO A 47 0.29 -1.25 3.13
CA PRO A 47 0.06 -0.54 4.38
C PRO A 47 -0.18 0.94 4.08
N GLN A 48 -1.37 1.42 4.43
CA GLN A 48 -1.69 2.83 4.32
C GLN A 48 -1.07 3.55 5.51
N LYS A 49 -0.36 4.66 5.27
CA LYS A 49 0.03 5.57 6.36
C LYS A 49 -1.23 5.94 7.13
N ALA A 50 -1.23 5.69 8.44
CA ALA A 50 -2.30 6.15 9.32
C ALA A 50 -2.47 7.66 9.06
N GLY A 51 -3.58 8.04 8.45
CA GLY A 51 -3.87 9.44 8.18
C GLY A 51 -3.85 10.17 9.52
N LYS A 52 -3.39 11.43 9.52
CA LYS A 52 -3.47 12.27 10.73
C LYS A 52 -4.89 12.19 11.29
N PRO A 53 -5.10 12.07 12.61
CA PRO A 53 -6.46 11.97 13.12
C PRO A 53 -7.24 13.25 12.75
N ALA A 54 -8.54 13.13 12.52
CA ALA A 54 -9.36 14.19 11.92
C ALA A 54 -9.23 15.55 12.66
N TRP A 55 -9.08 15.51 13.99
CA TRP A 55 -8.84 16.68 14.83
C TRP A 55 -7.46 17.32 14.61
N LEU A 56 -6.41 16.53 14.33
CA LEU A 56 -5.10 17.06 13.94
C LEU A 56 -5.14 17.71 12.57
N ARG A 57 -5.90 17.15 11.61
CA ARG A 57 -6.06 17.77 10.28
C ARG A 57 -6.84 19.08 10.39
N PHE A 58 -7.90 19.08 11.18
CA PHE A 58 -8.66 20.28 11.51
C PHE A 58 -7.75 21.37 12.09
N LEU A 59 -6.94 21.05 13.12
CA LEU A 59 -5.96 21.97 13.70
C LEU A 59 -4.83 22.37 12.73
N ALA A 60 -4.47 21.50 11.78
CA ALA A 60 -3.46 21.83 10.77
C ALA A 60 -3.93 22.94 9.83
N HIS A 61 -5.24 23.08 9.58
CA HIS A 61 -5.77 24.24 8.86
C HIS A 61 -5.57 25.55 9.64
N PHE A 62 -5.61 25.53 10.98
CA PHE A 62 -5.31 26.72 11.80
C PHE A 62 -3.83 27.10 11.81
N ASN A 63 -2.95 26.24 11.25
CA ASN A 63 -1.52 26.48 11.16
C ASN A 63 -1.12 27.23 9.86
N ASP A 64 -2.10 27.77 9.14
CA ASP A 64 -1.91 28.69 8.03
C ASP A 64 -1.69 30.12 8.58
N VAL A 65 -0.70 30.83 8.04
CA VAL A 65 -0.34 32.20 8.47
C VAL A 65 -1.55 33.13 8.45
N LEU A 66 -2.46 32.94 7.49
CA LEU A 66 -3.68 33.73 7.36
C LEU A 66 -4.63 33.57 8.56
N ILE A 67 -4.69 32.40 9.19
CA ILE A 67 -5.53 32.21 10.39
C ILE A 67 -4.90 32.86 11.62
N TYR A 68 -3.57 32.87 11.75
CA TYR A 68 -2.91 33.62 12.82
C TYR A 68 -3.15 35.13 12.71
N VAL A 69 -3.18 35.68 11.49
CA VAL A 69 -3.57 37.09 11.24
C VAL A 69 -5.00 37.34 11.73
N LEU A 70 -5.95 36.46 11.36
CA LEU A 70 -7.35 36.58 11.76
C LEU A 70 -7.54 36.45 13.28
N LEU A 71 -6.83 35.52 13.92
CA LEU A 71 -6.87 35.35 15.38
C LEU A 71 -6.27 36.56 16.11
N ALA A 72 -5.18 37.15 15.59
CA ALA A 72 -4.61 38.37 16.12
C ALA A 72 -5.55 39.57 15.98
N ALA A 73 -6.21 39.71 14.82
CA ALA A 73 -7.22 40.74 14.59
C ALA A 73 -8.46 40.57 15.49
N ALA A 74 -8.92 39.33 15.70
CA ALA A 74 -9.99 39.00 16.63
C ALA A 74 -9.62 39.37 18.08
N LEU A 75 -8.37 39.10 18.49
CA LEU A 75 -7.87 39.45 19.82
C LEU A 75 -7.82 40.98 20.02
N LEU A 76 -7.30 41.72 19.05
CA LEU A 76 -7.21 43.19 19.11
C LEU A 76 -8.59 43.85 19.20
N THR A 77 -9.55 43.39 18.39
CA THR A 77 -10.94 43.89 18.43
C THR A 77 -11.65 43.54 19.74
N ALA A 78 -11.36 42.38 20.32
CA ALA A 78 -11.89 41.99 21.62
C ALA A 78 -11.38 42.89 22.76
N VAL A 79 -10.07 43.21 22.74
CA VAL A 79 -9.45 44.14 23.70
C VAL A 79 -10.01 45.56 23.56
N MET A 80 -10.35 45.98 22.34
CA MET A 80 -11.03 47.26 22.08
C MET A 80 -12.51 47.26 22.51
N GLY A 81 -13.07 46.12 22.95
CA GLY A 81 -14.46 46.00 23.38
C GLY A 81 -15.47 45.88 22.23
N HIS A 82 -15.00 45.66 21.00
CA HIS A 82 -15.83 45.51 19.80
C HIS A 82 -16.31 44.06 19.64
N TRP A 83 -17.17 43.61 20.56
CA TRP A 83 -17.62 42.22 20.64
C TRP A 83 -18.30 41.70 19.36
N VAL A 84 -19.01 42.57 18.63
CA VAL A 84 -19.66 42.21 17.36
C VAL A 84 -18.63 41.90 16.28
N ASP A 85 -17.62 42.75 16.12
CA ASP A 85 -16.56 42.57 15.13
C ASP A 85 -15.74 41.31 15.41
N THR A 86 -15.41 41.05 16.69
CA THR A 86 -14.74 39.83 17.12
C THR A 86 -15.55 38.57 16.79
N LEU A 87 -16.87 38.58 17.04
CA LEU A 87 -17.75 37.46 16.72
C LEU A 87 -17.83 37.19 15.22
N VAL A 88 -17.87 38.23 14.39
CA VAL A 88 -17.86 38.10 12.92
C VAL A 88 -16.56 37.46 12.43
N ILE A 89 -15.41 37.93 12.92
CA ILE A 89 -14.09 37.39 12.53
C ILE A 89 -13.96 35.91 12.93
N LEU A 90 -14.35 35.56 14.15
CA LEU A 90 -14.35 34.17 14.62
C LEU A 90 -15.31 33.30 13.81
N GLY A 91 -16.50 33.80 13.48
CA GLY A 91 -17.48 33.10 12.66
C GLY A 91 -16.94 32.74 11.28
N VAL A 92 -16.29 33.70 10.60
CA VAL A 92 -15.67 33.46 9.28
C VAL A 92 -14.54 32.44 9.38
N ALA A 93 -13.71 32.50 10.41
CA ALA A 93 -12.63 31.53 10.63
C ALA A 93 -13.16 30.10 10.84
N VAL A 94 -14.21 29.94 11.64
CA VAL A 94 -14.87 28.64 11.88
C VAL A 94 -15.49 28.09 10.60
N ILE A 95 -16.20 28.93 9.83
CA ILE A 95 -16.78 28.53 8.54
C ILE A 95 -15.70 28.07 7.57
N ASN A 96 -14.61 28.82 7.43
CA ASN A 96 -13.49 28.45 6.55
C ASN A 96 -12.84 27.13 6.98
N ALA A 97 -12.65 26.89 8.29
CA ALA A 97 -12.12 25.63 8.79
C ALA A 97 -13.06 24.44 8.52
N LEU A 98 -14.37 24.64 8.67
CA LEU A 98 -15.40 23.66 8.34
C LEU A 98 -15.41 23.31 6.84
N ILE A 99 -15.38 24.33 5.98
CA ILE A 99 -15.31 24.16 4.53
C ILE A 99 -14.03 23.41 4.14
N GLY A 100 -12.87 23.79 4.71
CA GLY A 100 -11.60 23.11 4.47
C GLY A 100 -11.64 21.63 4.87
N HIS A 101 -12.18 21.32 6.04
CA HIS A 101 -12.32 19.94 6.52
C HIS A 101 -13.22 19.08 5.61
N ILE A 102 -14.36 19.63 5.15
CA ILE A 102 -15.27 18.92 4.26
C ILE A 102 -14.66 18.71 2.87
N GLN A 103 -13.95 19.70 2.33
CA GLN A 103 -13.29 19.60 1.03
C GLN A 103 -12.17 18.56 1.02
N GLU A 104 -11.35 18.50 2.07
CA GLU A 104 -10.28 17.51 2.19
C GLU A 104 -10.83 16.09 2.36
N SER A 105 -11.88 15.91 3.17
CA SER A 105 -12.51 14.59 3.37
C SER A 105 -13.15 14.04 2.09
N ASN A 106 -13.75 14.89 1.25
CA ASN A 106 -14.37 14.47 0.00
C ASN A 106 -13.36 14.06 -1.08
N ALA A 107 -12.18 14.71 -1.10
CA ALA A 107 -11.09 14.33 -2.00
C ALA A 107 -10.52 12.95 -1.64
N GLU A 108 -10.28 12.68 -0.36
CA GLU A 108 -9.80 11.37 0.10
C GLU A 108 -10.83 10.25 -0.12
N LYS A 109 -12.11 10.49 0.18
CA LYS A 109 -13.18 9.48 -0.01
C LYS A 109 -13.35 9.08 -1.47
N SER A 110 -13.28 10.04 -2.40
CA SER A 110 -13.38 9.75 -3.83
C SER A 110 -12.21 8.87 -4.31
N LEU A 111 -10.99 9.16 -3.85
CA LEU A 111 -9.82 8.34 -4.17
C LEU A 111 -9.91 6.92 -3.59
N GLN A 112 -10.41 6.78 -2.35
CA GLN A 112 -10.59 5.46 -1.74
C GLN A 112 -11.67 4.63 -2.44
N SER A 113 -12.75 5.27 -2.90
CA SER A 113 -13.85 4.61 -3.60
C SER A 113 -13.42 4.10 -4.97
N ILE A 114 -12.59 4.86 -5.70
CA ILE A 114 -11.98 4.41 -6.97
C ILE A 114 -11.07 3.21 -6.74
N ARG A 115 -10.29 3.19 -5.65
CA ARG A 115 -9.42 2.04 -5.32
C ARG A 115 -10.23 0.78 -5.00
N ASN A 116 -11.31 0.91 -4.23
CA ASN A 116 -12.16 -0.23 -3.87
C ASN A 116 -12.93 -0.80 -5.07
N MET A 117 -13.27 0.03 -6.07
CA MET A 117 -13.89 -0.43 -7.33
C MET A 117 -12.94 -1.25 -8.24
N LEU A 118 -11.63 -1.25 -7.97
CA LEU A 118 -10.62 -2.01 -8.71
C LEU A 118 -10.19 -3.30 -7.97
N SER A 119 -11.02 -3.80 -7.04
CA SER A 119 -10.70 -5.01 -6.28
C SER A 119 -10.49 -6.19 -7.24
N SER A 120 -9.23 -6.59 -7.39
CA SER A 120 -8.86 -7.78 -8.15
C SER A 120 -9.34 -9.02 -7.40
N GLU A 121 -9.87 -9.99 -8.13
CA GLU A 121 -10.14 -11.34 -7.61
C GLU A 121 -8.95 -12.24 -7.93
N ALA A 122 -8.78 -13.30 -7.14
CA ALA A 122 -7.82 -14.36 -7.38
C ALA A 122 -8.50 -15.72 -7.25
N VAL A 123 -8.08 -16.68 -8.08
CA VAL A 123 -8.52 -18.07 -7.96
C VAL A 123 -7.52 -18.82 -7.10
N VAL A 124 -7.97 -19.34 -5.96
CA VAL A 124 -7.14 -20.12 -5.04
C VAL A 124 -7.58 -21.57 -4.98
N ILE A 125 -6.68 -22.44 -4.54
CA ILE A 125 -6.97 -23.82 -4.18
C ILE A 125 -6.97 -23.91 -2.65
N ARG A 126 -8.11 -24.31 -2.06
CA ARG A 126 -8.26 -24.55 -0.63
C ARG A 126 -8.97 -25.89 -0.44
N GLN A 127 -8.36 -26.80 0.32
CA GLN A 127 -8.85 -28.18 0.51
C GLN A 127 -9.20 -28.91 -0.81
N GLY A 128 -8.40 -28.66 -1.85
CA GLY A 128 -8.55 -29.27 -3.17
C GLY A 128 -9.60 -28.61 -4.08
N ASN A 129 -10.34 -27.62 -3.59
CA ASN A 129 -11.37 -26.92 -4.37
C ASN A 129 -10.85 -25.58 -4.89
N HIS A 130 -11.26 -25.22 -6.11
CA HIS A 130 -11.01 -23.90 -6.65
C HIS A 130 -12.04 -22.91 -6.10
N GLU A 131 -11.56 -21.86 -5.45
CA GLU A 131 -12.38 -20.78 -4.90
C GLU A 131 -11.93 -19.44 -5.46
N THR A 132 -12.88 -18.61 -5.90
CA THR A 132 -12.59 -17.22 -6.26
C THR A 132 -12.74 -16.36 -5.02
N ILE A 133 -11.67 -15.69 -4.61
CA ILE A 133 -11.66 -14.81 -3.44
C ILE A 133 -11.16 -13.41 -3.81
N PRO A 134 -11.55 -12.38 -3.04
CA PRO A 134 -10.90 -11.08 -3.14
C PRO A 134 -9.40 -11.20 -2.87
N THR A 135 -8.59 -10.51 -3.66
CA THR A 135 -7.13 -10.49 -3.48
C THR A 135 -6.71 -10.02 -2.09
N THR A 136 -7.50 -9.18 -1.42
CA THR A 136 -7.26 -8.72 -0.04
C THR A 136 -7.36 -9.84 1.01
N ALA A 137 -8.06 -10.93 0.70
CA ALA A 137 -8.24 -12.09 1.57
C ALA A 137 -7.20 -13.19 1.35
N LEU A 138 -6.21 -12.96 0.47
CA LEU A 138 -5.06 -13.85 0.30
C LEU A 138 -4.16 -13.80 1.52
N VAL A 139 -3.65 -14.97 1.92
CA VAL A 139 -2.74 -15.12 3.04
C VAL A 139 -1.53 -15.98 2.67
N PRO A 140 -0.38 -15.83 3.36
CA PRO A 140 0.73 -16.74 3.18
C PRO A 140 0.33 -18.22 3.34
N GLY A 141 0.71 -19.03 2.35
CA GLY A 141 0.38 -20.45 2.24
C GLY A 141 -0.85 -20.79 1.39
N ASP A 142 -1.62 -19.80 0.92
CA ASP A 142 -2.62 -20.05 -0.14
C ASP A 142 -1.93 -20.52 -1.43
N ILE A 143 -2.59 -21.40 -2.18
CA ILE A 143 -2.16 -21.75 -3.54
C ILE A 143 -3.01 -20.97 -4.53
N VAL A 144 -2.40 -20.15 -5.36
CA VAL A 144 -3.04 -19.35 -6.39
C VAL A 144 -2.89 -20.05 -7.75
N VAL A 145 -3.99 -20.15 -8.48
CA VAL A 145 -4.01 -20.59 -9.88
C VAL A 145 -3.71 -19.39 -10.77
N ILE A 146 -2.77 -19.58 -11.70
CA ILE A 146 -2.23 -18.50 -12.54
C ILE A 146 -2.51 -18.80 -14.01
N ARG A 147 -3.03 -17.81 -14.73
CA ARG A 147 -3.35 -17.89 -16.15
C ARG A 147 -2.77 -16.70 -16.92
N ALA A 148 -2.61 -16.87 -18.23
CA ALA A 148 -2.22 -15.80 -19.12
C ALA A 148 -3.18 -14.61 -19.01
N GLY A 149 -2.62 -13.40 -18.88
CA GLY A 149 -3.36 -12.16 -18.67
C GLY A 149 -3.60 -11.81 -17.20
N ASP A 150 -3.41 -12.76 -16.27
CA ASP A 150 -3.59 -12.47 -14.84
C ASP A 150 -2.51 -11.50 -14.34
N ARG A 151 -2.93 -10.64 -13.42
CA ARG A 151 -2.00 -9.86 -12.62
C ARG A 151 -1.68 -10.62 -11.35
N ILE A 152 -0.40 -10.77 -11.03
CA ILE A 152 0.05 -11.52 -9.86
C ILE A 152 -0.39 -10.77 -8.59
N PRO A 153 -1.20 -11.40 -7.70
CA PRO A 153 -1.88 -10.68 -6.62
C PRO A 153 -1.04 -10.49 -5.34
N ALA A 154 -0.02 -11.31 -5.16
CA ALA A 154 0.88 -11.37 -4.01
C ALA A 154 2.22 -11.97 -4.46
N ASP A 155 3.26 -11.99 -3.63
CA ASP A 155 4.49 -12.66 -4.02
C ASP A 155 4.31 -14.17 -3.88
N LEU A 156 4.61 -14.91 -4.94
CA LEU A 156 4.36 -16.35 -5.05
C LEU A 156 5.65 -17.13 -5.32
N ARG A 157 5.79 -18.30 -4.70
CA ARG A 157 6.73 -19.34 -5.12
C ARG A 157 6.05 -20.24 -6.15
N VAL A 158 6.63 -20.37 -7.35
CA VAL A 158 6.08 -21.20 -8.42
C VAL A 158 6.14 -22.67 -8.02
N ILE A 159 5.00 -23.36 -8.00
CA ILE A 159 4.94 -24.80 -7.66
C ILE A 159 4.58 -25.65 -8.88
N GLU A 160 3.95 -25.05 -9.89
CA GLU A 160 3.62 -25.67 -11.17
C GLU A 160 3.75 -24.61 -12.27
N ALA A 161 4.41 -24.92 -13.38
CA ALA A 161 4.61 -24.00 -14.50
C ALA A 161 4.46 -24.72 -15.84
N HIS A 162 3.59 -24.19 -16.70
CA HIS A 162 3.36 -24.66 -18.07
C HIS A 162 3.60 -23.51 -19.04
N ASN A 163 4.80 -23.43 -19.60
CA ASN A 163 5.25 -22.32 -20.45
C ASN A 163 4.96 -20.94 -19.83
N LEU A 164 5.10 -20.85 -18.50
CA LEU A 164 4.73 -19.68 -17.72
C LEU A 164 5.74 -18.55 -17.95
N ARG A 165 5.27 -17.44 -18.49
CA ARG A 165 6.07 -16.26 -18.78
C ARG A 165 5.44 -15.02 -18.17
N VAL A 166 6.25 -14.21 -17.48
CA VAL A 166 5.80 -13.02 -16.76
C VAL A 166 6.58 -11.80 -17.23
N GLU A 167 5.88 -10.68 -17.39
CA GLU A 167 6.47 -9.38 -17.68
C GLU A 167 6.76 -8.64 -16.37
N GLU A 168 8.03 -8.38 -16.11
CA GLU A 168 8.51 -7.82 -14.82
C GLU A 168 8.88 -6.33 -14.89
N ALA A 169 8.26 -5.60 -15.83
CA ALA A 169 8.54 -4.19 -16.09
C ALA A 169 8.42 -3.28 -14.85
N ILE A 170 7.56 -3.65 -13.89
CA ILE A 170 7.26 -2.85 -12.69
C ILE A 170 8.43 -2.83 -11.69
N LEU A 171 9.34 -3.81 -11.74
CA LEU A 171 10.42 -3.97 -10.75
C LEU A 171 11.79 -3.59 -11.28
N THR A 172 12.03 -3.76 -12.59
CA THR A 172 13.33 -3.53 -13.22
C THR A 172 13.36 -2.27 -14.10
N GLY A 173 12.19 -1.75 -14.51
CA GLY A 173 12.09 -0.64 -15.46
C GLY A 173 12.34 -1.03 -16.92
N GLU A 174 12.63 -2.30 -17.19
CA GLU A 174 12.80 -2.87 -18.52
C GLU A 174 11.72 -3.94 -18.75
N SER A 175 10.96 -3.83 -19.85
CA SER A 175 9.94 -4.84 -20.24
C SER A 175 10.63 -6.11 -20.73
N THR A 176 11.19 -6.89 -19.81
CA THR A 176 11.72 -8.22 -20.08
C THR A 176 10.69 -9.27 -19.68
N VAL A 177 10.37 -10.15 -20.64
CA VAL A 177 9.55 -11.33 -20.39
C VAL A 177 10.46 -12.44 -19.87
N VAL A 178 10.19 -12.92 -18.66
CA VAL A 178 10.99 -13.94 -17.98
C VAL A 178 10.22 -15.25 -17.94
N GLU A 179 10.87 -16.34 -18.34
CA GLU A 179 10.34 -17.69 -18.22
C GLU A 179 10.51 -18.20 -16.79
N LYS A 180 9.45 -18.77 -16.24
CA LYS A 180 9.37 -19.15 -14.83
C LYS A 180 9.48 -20.67 -14.66
N SER A 181 10.21 -21.09 -13.62
CA SER A 181 10.47 -22.50 -13.33
C SER A 181 10.10 -22.86 -11.89
N THR A 182 10.00 -24.16 -11.60
CA THR A 182 9.72 -24.67 -10.25
C THR A 182 10.98 -25.01 -9.46
N GLU A 183 12.13 -25.14 -10.13
CA GLU A 183 13.38 -25.60 -9.54
C GLU A 183 13.89 -24.65 -8.45
N ALA A 184 14.54 -25.21 -7.43
CA ALA A 184 15.25 -24.43 -6.42
C ALA A 184 16.50 -23.80 -7.05
N LEU A 185 16.78 -22.55 -6.71
CA LEU A 185 17.92 -21.80 -7.24
C LEU A 185 19.02 -21.72 -6.20
N SER A 186 20.28 -21.78 -6.64
CA SER A 186 21.45 -21.74 -5.75
C SER A 186 22.19 -20.40 -5.81
N GLY A 187 22.74 -19.98 -4.68
CA GLY A 187 23.56 -18.76 -4.57
C GLY A 187 22.75 -17.50 -4.25
N GLU A 188 23.45 -16.38 -4.08
CA GLU A 188 22.82 -15.08 -3.93
C GLU A 188 22.44 -14.52 -5.30
N LEU A 189 21.13 -14.45 -5.56
CA LEU A 189 20.59 -13.96 -6.83
C LEU A 189 19.89 -12.61 -6.66
N PRO A 190 20.11 -11.67 -7.60
CA PRO A 190 19.32 -10.45 -7.66
C PRO A 190 17.86 -10.78 -7.97
N LEU A 191 16.96 -9.84 -7.69
CA LEU A 191 15.51 -10.07 -7.73
C LEU A 191 15.02 -10.55 -9.11
N GLY A 192 15.55 -10.00 -10.20
CA GLY A 192 15.20 -10.39 -11.57
C GLY A 192 15.67 -11.79 -11.98
N ASP A 193 16.68 -12.36 -11.31
CA ASP A 193 17.19 -13.70 -11.61
C ASP A 193 16.46 -14.80 -10.81
N ARG A 194 15.55 -14.42 -9.92
CA ARG A 194 14.73 -15.36 -9.12
C ARG A 194 13.56 -15.87 -9.97
N THR A 195 13.87 -16.67 -10.99
CA THR A 195 12.92 -17.20 -11.98
C THR A 195 11.85 -18.14 -11.41
N ASN A 196 12.02 -18.59 -10.16
CA ASN A 196 11.04 -19.43 -9.48
C ASN A 196 10.10 -18.66 -8.54
N LEU A 197 10.19 -17.33 -8.53
CA LEU A 197 9.28 -16.43 -7.84
C LEU A 197 8.44 -15.62 -8.85
N LEU A 198 7.25 -15.24 -8.41
CA LEU A 198 6.37 -14.29 -9.08
C LEU A 198 6.12 -13.14 -8.13
N PHE A 199 6.15 -11.91 -8.64
CA PHE A 199 6.08 -10.73 -7.78
C PHE A 199 4.75 -10.00 -7.95
N SER A 200 4.21 -9.51 -6.84
CA SER A 200 2.95 -8.77 -6.79
C SER A 200 2.96 -7.59 -7.77
N GLY A 201 1.88 -7.48 -8.54
CA GLY A 201 1.67 -6.41 -9.50
C GLY A 201 2.19 -6.70 -10.91
N THR A 202 3.07 -7.69 -11.12
CA THR A 202 3.52 -8.14 -12.46
C THR A 202 2.41 -8.86 -13.22
N THR A 203 2.56 -9.00 -14.54
CA THR A 203 1.51 -9.55 -15.42
C THR A 203 2.00 -10.81 -16.12
N VAL A 204 1.15 -11.84 -16.17
CA VAL A 204 1.42 -13.07 -16.90
C VAL A 204 1.24 -12.84 -18.39
N SER A 205 2.33 -12.93 -19.15
CA SER A 205 2.35 -12.75 -20.59
C SER A 205 1.77 -13.98 -21.32
N SER A 206 2.16 -15.19 -20.90
CA SER A 206 1.67 -16.44 -21.50
C SER A 206 1.84 -17.64 -20.57
N GLY A 207 1.18 -18.74 -20.92
CA GLY A 207 1.19 -19.97 -20.14
C GLY A 207 0.26 -19.94 -18.94
N GLY A 208 0.57 -20.79 -17.95
CA GLY A 208 -0.19 -20.87 -16.70
C GLY A 208 0.51 -21.79 -15.71
N GLY A 209 -0.08 -21.90 -14.52
CA GLY A 209 0.52 -22.69 -13.46
C GLY A 209 -0.13 -22.47 -12.11
N LYS A 210 0.62 -22.79 -11.05
CA LYS A 210 0.23 -22.59 -9.66
C LYS A 210 1.38 -21.97 -8.90
N GLY A 211 1.06 -21.10 -7.96
CA GLY A 211 2.02 -20.46 -7.07
C GLY A 211 1.55 -20.48 -5.63
N LEU A 212 2.46 -20.77 -4.70
CA LEU A 212 2.22 -20.69 -3.26
C LEU A 212 2.51 -19.26 -2.79
N VAL A 213 1.56 -18.64 -2.09
CA VAL A 213 1.74 -17.29 -1.52
C VAL A 213 2.82 -17.33 -0.44
N VAL A 214 3.89 -16.56 -0.62
CA VAL A 214 5.01 -16.49 0.34
C VAL A 214 5.06 -15.16 1.10
N ALA A 215 4.49 -14.10 0.52
CA ALA A 215 4.34 -12.80 1.16
C ALA A 215 3.13 -12.04 0.61
N THR A 216 2.52 -11.21 1.45
CA THR A 216 1.29 -10.44 1.17
C THR A 216 1.45 -9.00 1.65
N GLY A 217 0.72 -8.07 1.02
CA GLY A 217 0.63 -6.68 1.44
C GLY A 217 2.00 -6.00 1.55
N GLY A 218 2.29 -5.46 2.74
CA GLY A 218 3.54 -4.73 3.03
C GLY A 218 4.81 -5.57 2.99
N ASP A 219 4.69 -6.90 3.13
CA ASP A 219 5.82 -7.83 3.13
C ASP A 219 6.19 -8.33 1.72
N THR A 220 5.44 -7.93 0.69
CA THR A 220 5.82 -8.17 -0.70
C THR A 220 6.99 -7.28 -1.11
N GLU A 221 7.72 -7.64 -2.16
CA GLU A 221 8.80 -6.81 -2.72
C GLU A 221 8.27 -5.43 -3.15
N LEU A 222 7.07 -5.39 -3.76
CA LEU A 222 6.39 -4.14 -4.08
C LEU A 222 6.00 -3.36 -2.81
N GLY A 223 5.58 -4.07 -1.76
CA GLY A 223 5.28 -3.51 -0.44
C GLY A 223 6.50 -2.83 0.20
N HIS A 224 7.65 -3.50 0.17
CA HIS A 224 8.91 -2.97 0.66
C HIS A 224 9.36 -1.74 -0.14
N ILE A 225 9.26 -1.75 -1.47
CA ILE A 225 9.54 -0.58 -2.31
C ILE A 225 8.62 0.58 -1.93
N ASN A 226 7.32 0.34 -1.75
CA ASN A 226 6.36 1.38 -1.41
C ASN A 226 6.60 1.96 0.00
N GLN A 227 7.04 1.15 0.97
CA GLN A 227 7.45 1.62 2.29
C GLN A 227 8.70 2.52 2.20
N MET A 228 9.74 2.08 1.47
CA MET A 228 10.95 2.87 1.26
C MET A 228 10.65 4.22 0.59
N MET A 229 9.78 4.22 -0.43
CA MET A 229 9.35 5.45 -1.11
C MET A 229 8.50 6.35 -0.22
N SER A 230 7.67 5.76 0.64
CA SER A 230 6.83 6.52 1.57
C SER A 230 7.64 7.22 2.66
N ASP A 231 8.80 6.68 3.04
CA ASP A 231 9.72 7.28 4.01
C ASP A 231 10.52 8.45 3.43
N ILE A 232 10.56 8.61 2.11
CA ILE A 232 11.05 9.82 1.48
C ILE A 232 10.01 10.92 1.76
N GLU A 233 10.29 11.74 2.78
CA GLU A 233 9.46 12.88 3.15
C GLU A 233 9.09 13.70 1.90
N LYS A 234 7.79 13.95 1.71
CA LYS A 234 7.28 14.86 0.69
C LYS A 234 7.89 16.24 0.93
N HIS A 235 8.99 16.52 0.25
CA HIS A 235 9.58 17.85 0.23
C HIS A 235 8.55 18.80 -0.39
N ARG A 236 8.12 19.81 0.38
CA ARG A 236 7.24 20.86 -0.13
C ARG A 236 7.92 21.50 -1.35
N THR A 237 7.15 21.80 -2.39
CA THR A 237 7.70 22.43 -3.59
C THR A 237 8.32 23.79 -3.23
N PRO A 238 9.41 24.22 -3.89
CA PRO A 238 10.09 25.49 -3.59
C PRO A 238 9.14 26.70 -3.59
N LEU A 239 8.13 26.69 -4.46
CA LEU A 239 7.09 27.73 -4.51
C LEU A 239 6.23 27.78 -3.25
N LEU A 240 5.80 26.64 -2.70
CA LEU A 240 5.04 26.59 -1.46
C LEU A 240 5.86 27.11 -0.27
N VAL A 241 7.15 26.80 -0.24
CA VAL A 241 8.07 27.33 0.77
C VAL A 241 8.25 28.84 0.63
N GLN A 242 8.31 29.37 -0.59
CA GLN A 242 8.39 30.81 -0.84
C GLN A 242 7.09 31.53 -0.47
N MET A 243 5.91 30.97 -0.78
CA MET A 243 4.61 31.52 -0.38
C MET A 243 4.47 31.60 1.14
N ASP A 244 4.85 30.54 1.88
CA ASP A 244 4.86 30.55 3.35
C ASP A 244 5.79 31.63 3.92
N LYS A 245 6.99 31.81 3.33
CA LYS A 245 7.93 32.86 3.72
C LYS A 245 7.36 34.25 3.48
N LEU A 246 6.70 34.46 2.35
CA LEU A 246 6.07 35.73 1.98
C LEU A 246 4.91 36.04 2.94
N GLY A 247 4.06 35.05 3.24
CA GLY A 247 3.01 35.16 4.25
C GLY A 247 3.57 35.55 5.62
N LYS A 248 4.63 34.88 6.09
CA LYS A 248 5.29 35.22 7.37
C LYS A 248 5.91 36.61 7.37
N ALA A 249 6.52 37.03 6.27
CA ALA A 249 7.10 38.37 6.15
C ALA A 249 6.02 39.46 6.22
N ILE A 250 4.89 39.27 5.53
CA ILE A 250 3.74 40.17 5.61
C ILE A 250 3.20 40.23 7.05
N PHE A 251 3.09 39.08 7.72
CA PHE A 251 2.64 39.02 9.12
C PHE A 251 3.56 39.76 10.11
N ILE A 252 4.87 39.80 9.89
CA ILE A 252 5.81 40.53 10.76
C ILE A 252 5.76 42.05 10.50
N ILE A 253 5.42 42.45 9.27
CA ILE A 253 5.39 43.86 8.84
C ILE A 253 4.09 44.55 9.27
N ILE A 254 2.98 43.81 9.35
CA ILE A 254 1.66 44.29 9.81
C ILE A 254 1.59 44.21 11.34
#